data_AF-A0A3M1XSP8-F1
#
_entry.id   AF-A0A3M1XSP8-F1
#
_cell.length_a   1.000
_cell.length_b   1.000
_cell.length_c   1.000
_cell.angle_alpha   90.00
_cell.angle_beta   90.00
_cell.angle_gamma   90.00
#
_symmetry.space_group_name_H-M   'P 1'
#
loop_
_entity.id
_entity.type
_entity.pdbx_description
1 polymer ?
#
loop_
_entity_poly.entity_id
_entity_poly.type
_entity_poly.pdbx_seq_one_letter_code
_entity_poly.pdbx_strand_id
1 'polypeptide(L)'
;MKPFRLVLFLFMIVSLCGLESLFAQYGRPQSRAQKIDFFQAVNPGQWVKVEGTPQPDLKVLTRKAKILSGDFEDDDWEISGKVTSINKKDSTFRILNLLIRVNHETDFETDDFKHKFSSFSQMKPGMVVEVEGTFLKNGTLMADEVQDETYTDDEKKLKEVAVVGRVQSLDPRRGLVRVMGIEFQITPQTVVKSAFK
;
A
#
# COMPACT_ATOMS: atom_id res chain seq x y z
N MET A 1 -82.08 27.56 34.50
CA MET A 1 -82.69 26.27 34.89
C MET A 1 -81.55 25.30 35.23
N LYS A 2 -81.68 24.63 36.39
CA LYS A 2 -80.79 23.65 37.04
C LYS A 2 -80.67 22.33 36.22
N PRO A 3 -79.95 21.26 36.66
CA PRO A 3 -78.53 21.14 37.08
C PRO A 3 -77.86 19.81 36.62
N PHE A 4 -76.61 19.57 37.06
CA PHE A 4 -76.00 18.28 37.49
C PHE A 4 -76.69 16.94 37.15
N ARG A 5 -75.95 15.97 36.59
CA ARG A 5 -75.47 14.73 37.28
C ARG A 5 -74.71 13.76 36.37
N LEU A 6 -73.64 13.24 36.95
CA LEU A 6 -72.80 12.09 36.59
C LEU A 6 -73.61 10.78 36.63
N VAL A 7 -73.53 9.93 35.59
CA VAL A 7 -73.69 8.47 35.71
C VAL A 7 -72.73 7.75 34.76
N LEU A 8 -71.99 6.84 35.38
CA LEU A 8 -71.01 5.88 34.89
C LEU A 8 -71.70 4.78 34.07
N PHE A 9 -71.19 4.41 32.88
CA PHE A 9 -71.40 3.07 32.34
C PHE A 9 -70.06 2.48 31.85
N LEU A 10 -69.69 1.45 32.58
CA LEU A 10 -68.62 0.50 32.34
C LEU A 10 -68.93 -0.29 31.05
N PHE A 11 -68.07 -0.20 30.04
CA PHE A 11 -67.95 -1.26 29.04
C PHE A 11 -66.51 -1.76 29.03
N MET A 12 -66.35 -2.92 29.65
CA MET A 12 -65.20 -3.80 29.54
C MET A 12 -65.18 -4.34 28.11
N ILE A 13 -64.23 -3.88 27.29
CA ILE A 13 -63.80 -4.62 26.10
C ILE A 13 -62.30 -4.87 26.26
N VAL A 14 -62.00 -6.11 26.59
CA VAL A 14 -60.68 -6.71 26.44
C VAL A 14 -60.37 -6.71 24.95
N SER A 15 -59.30 -6.02 24.55
CA SER A 15 -58.67 -6.29 23.26
C SER A 15 -57.16 -6.27 23.43
N LEU A 16 -56.58 -7.46 23.29
CA LEU A 16 -55.17 -7.71 23.05
C LEU A 16 -54.69 -6.87 21.86
N CYS A 17 -53.60 -6.13 22.03
CA CYS A 17 -52.44 -6.07 21.13
C CYS A 17 -51.63 -4.79 21.42
N GLY A 18 -50.32 -4.94 21.54
CA GLY A 18 -49.38 -3.82 21.56
C GLY A 18 -48.50 -3.79 22.79
N LEU A 19 -47.53 -4.71 22.84
CA LEU A 19 -46.29 -4.46 23.57
C LEU A 19 -45.60 -3.29 22.85
N GLU A 20 -45.77 -2.07 23.32
CA GLU A 20 -44.89 -0.98 22.90
C GLU A 20 -43.54 -1.21 23.56
N SER A 21 -42.61 -1.74 22.77
CA SER A 21 -41.22 -1.85 23.17
C SER A 21 -40.65 -0.45 23.30
N LEU A 22 -40.54 -0.02 24.55
CA LEU A 22 -39.73 1.08 25.04
C LEU A 22 -38.35 1.06 24.38
N PHE A 23 -37.98 2.21 23.83
CA PHE A 23 -36.65 2.76 23.73
C PHE A 23 -35.50 1.85 24.16
N ALA A 24 -34.79 1.31 23.17
CA ALA A 24 -33.35 1.25 23.22
C ALA A 24 -32.79 1.22 21.79
N GLN A 25 -32.39 2.39 21.29
CA GLN A 25 -31.34 2.47 20.28
C GLN A 25 -30.05 1.91 20.91
N TYR A 26 -29.94 0.59 21.02
CA TYR A 26 -28.66 -0.05 21.26
C TYR A 26 -27.82 0.16 20.01
N GLY A 27 -26.69 0.83 20.23
CA GLY A 27 -25.91 1.50 19.21
C GLY A 27 -25.64 0.65 17.97
N ARG A 28 -25.88 1.24 16.81
CA ARG A 28 -25.15 0.83 15.61
C ARG A 28 -23.66 1.05 15.93
N PRO A 29 -22.79 0.05 15.84
CA PRO A 29 -21.37 0.31 15.88
C PRO A 29 -21.03 1.20 14.68
N GLN A 30 -20.78 2.49 14.95
CA GLN A 30 -20.08 3.36 14.00
C GLN A 30 -18.61 2.95 14.00
N SER A 31 -18.26 1.79 13.44
CA SER A 31 -16.89 1.61 12.95
C SER A 31 -16.84 2.05 11.50
N ARG A 32 -17.11 3.34 11.27
CA ARG A 32 -16.63 3.98 10.05
C ARG A 32 -15.12 4.00 10.19
N ALA A 33 -14.44 2.99 9.66
CA ALA A 33 -12.98 2.92 9.66
C ALA A 33 -12.45 4.31 9.27
N GLN A 34 -11.77 4.96 10.20
CA GLN A 34 -11.32 6.33 10.01
C GLN A 34 -10.36 6.31 8.83
N LYS A 35 -10.71 7.03 7.75
CA LYS A 35 -9.85 7.14 6.57
C LYS A 35 -8.57 7.84 7.02
N ILE A 36 -7.44 7.14 6.92
CA ILE A 36 -6.13 7.69 7.26
C ILE A 36 -5.73 8.68 6.16
N ASP A 37 -5.44 9.92 6.55
CA ASP A 37 -4.77 10.88 5.68
C ASP A 37 -3.27 10.58 5.70
N PHE A 38 -2.72 10.13 4.57
CA PHE A 38 -1.32 9.77 4.45
C PHE A 38 -0.38 10.94 4.82
N PHE A 39 -0.68 12.16 4.38
CA PHE A 39 0.22 13.31 4.60
C PHE A 39 0.17 13.84 6.03
N GLN A 40 -0.87 13.50 6.79
CA GLN A 40 -0.94 13.81 8.22
C GLN A 40 -0.31 12.71 9.08
N ALA A 41 -0.24 11.48 8.57
CA ALA A 41 0.19 10.30 9.31
C ALA A 41 1.67 9.91 9.09
N VAL A 42 2.36 10.52 8.13
CA VAL A 42 3.73 10.15 7.73
C VAL A 42 4.67 11.36 7.81
N ASN A 43 5.91 11.11 8.24
CA ASN A 43 7.00 12.07 8.27
C ASN A 43 8.17 11.59 7.39
N PRO A 44 9.06 12.48 6.92
CA PRO A 44 10.34 12.06 6.35
C PRO A 44 11.11 11.13 7.29
N GLY A 45 11.73 10.10 6.73
CA GLY A 45 12.39 9.02 7.46
C GLY A 45 11.47 7.84 7.84
N GLN A 46 10.15 8.02 7.80
CA GLN A 46 9.21 6.93 8.09
C GLN A 46 9.27 5.84 7.01
N TRP A 47 9.35 4.58 7.44
CA TRP A 47 9.23 3.43 6.55
C TRP A 47 7.80 3.25 6.04
N VAL A 48 7.68 3.03 4.74
CA VAL A 48 6.41 2.80 4.06
C VAL A 48 6.56 1.70 3.01
N LYS A 49 5.48 0.97 2.73
CA LYS A 49 5.31 0.21 1.48
C LYS A 49 4.36 0.98 0.58
N VAL A 50 4.79 1.39 -0.60
CA VAL A 50 3.97 2.12 -1.58
C VAL A 50 3.89 1.31 -2.87
N GLU A 51 2.66 1.07 -3.33
CA GLU A 51 2.35 0.22 -4.48
C GLU A 51 1.49 1.04 -5.47
N GLY A 52 1.80 0.97 -6.76
CA GLY A 52 0.97 1.63 -7.77
C GLY A 52 1.41 1.44 -9.21
N THR A 53 0.69 2.08 -10.13
CA THR A 53 0.91 1.92 -11.57
C THR A 53 1.83 3.02 -12.10
N PRO A 54 2.97 2.70 -12.74
CA PRO A 54 3.81 3.68 -13.42
C PRO A 54 3.06 4.52 -14.45
N GLN A 55 3.40 5.80 -14.56
CA GLN A 55 2.84 6.76 -15.50
C GLN A 55 3.90 7.23 -16.52
N PRO A 56 3.50 7.77 -17.69
CA PRO A 56 4.45 8.25 -18.70
C PRO A 56 5.41 9.34 -18.23
N ASP A 57 5.05 10.10 -17.19
CA ASP A 57 5.89 11.14 -16.58
C ASP A 57 6.85 10.60 -15.50
N LEU A 58 7.03 9.28 -15.44
CA LEU A 58 7.86 8.54 -14.48
C LEU A 58 7.37 8.60 -13.02
N LYS A 59 6.20 9.19 -12.76
CA LYS A 59 5.54 9.04 -11.46
C LYS A 59 4.85 7.69 -11.36
N VAL A 60 4.51 7.30 -10.14
CA VAL A 60 3.68 6.14 -9.86
C VAL A 60 2.34 6.60 -9.31
N LEU A 61 1.24 6.26 -9.99
CA LEU A 61 -0.10 6.52 -9.45
C LEU A 61 -0.39 5.50 -8.33
N THR A 62 -0.36 5.96 -7.09
CA THR A 62 -0.39 5.08 -5.91
C THR A 62 -1.77 4.45 -5.73
N ARG A 63 -1.82 3.12 -5.73
CA ARG A 63 -3.02 2.34 -5.40
C ARG A 63 -3.11 2.07 -3.92
N LYS A 64 -1.98 1.74 -3.28
CA LYS A 64 -1.92 1.39 -1.88
C LYS A 64 -0.67 1.96 -1.23
N ALA A 65 -0.83 2.48 -0.03
CA ALA A 65 0.27 2.93 0.82
C ALA A 65 0.08 2.34 2.21
N LYS A 66 1.11 1.67 2.73
CA LYS A 66 1.13 1.11 4.08
C LYS A 66 2.20 1.83 4.88
N ILE A 67 1.82 2.46 5.98
CA ILE A 67 2.75 3.01 6.96
C ILE A 67 3.25 1.84 7.80
N LEU A 68 4.57 1.65 7.81
CA LEU A 68 5.22 0.53 8.49
C LEU A 68 5.77 0.95 9.84
N SER A 69 5.89 -0.01 10.74
CA SER A 69 6.52 0.13 12.06
C SER A 69 7.25 -1.16 12.39
N GLY A 70 8.37 -1.06 13.08
CA GLY A 70 9.21 -2.20 13.40
C GLY A 70 10.69 -1.81 13.38
N ASP A 71 11.53 -2.78 13.71
CA ASP A 71 12.96 -2.66 13.59
C ASP A 71 13.31 -2.99 12.14
N PHE A 72 13.69 -1.95 11.39
CA PHE A 72 14.14 -2.07 10.00
C PHE A 72 15.65 -1.87 9.94
N GLU A 73 16.33 -2.76 9.24
CA GLU A 73 17.77 -2.76 9.00
C GLU A 73 18.12 -1.98 7.72
N ASP A 74 19.42 -1.88 7.43
CA ASP A 74 19.92 -1.07 6.30
C ASP A 74 19.69 -1.75 4.94
N ASP A 75 19.45 -3.06 4.92
CA ASP A 75 19.19 -3.94 3.77
C ASP A 75 17.69 -4.23 3.53
N ASP A 76 16.80 -3.76 4.40
CA ASP A 76 15.33 -3.93 4.26
C ASP A 76 14.69 -3.09 3.12
N TRP A 77 15.47 -2.49 2.22
CA TRP A 77 14.91 -1.75 1.10
C TRP A 77 14.51 -2.71 -0.02
N GLU A 78 13.25 -2.65 -0.42
CA GLU A 78 12.67 -3.51 -1.45
C GLU A 78 12.17 -2.65 -2.61
N ILE A 79 12.41 -3.08 -3.84
CA ILE A 79 11.67 -2.60 -5.01
C ILE A 79 11.29 -3.77 -5.90
N SER A 80 10.01 -3.83 -6.29
CA SER A 80 9.56 -4.70 -7.36
C SER A 80 9.05 -3.92 -8.55
N GLY A 81 9.29 -4.46 -9.74
CA GLY A 81 8.79 -3.88 -10.98
C GLY A 81 9.55 -4.34 -12.21
N LYS A 82 9.19 -3.73 -13.34
CA LYS A 82 9.74 -4.08 -14.65
C LYS A 82 11.14 -3.51 -14.87
N VAL A 83 12.07 -4.36 -15.29
CA VAL A 83 13.40 -3.97 -15.76
C VAL A 83 13.28 -3.16 -17.05
N THR A 84 13.70 -1.90 -17.02
CA THR A 84 13.58 -0.94 -18.14
C THR A 84 14.84 -0.85 -18.98
N SER A 85 16.01 -1.03 -18.38
CA SER A 85 17.30 -1.00 -19.07
C SER A 85 18.36 -1.76 -18.28
N ILE A 86 19.39 -2.23 -18.99
CA ILE A 86 20.48 -3.04 -18.44
C ILE A 86 21.80 -2.55 -19.04
N ASN A 87 22.81 -2.39 -18.19
CA ASN A 87 24.20 -2.20 -18.59
C ASN A 87 25.03 -3.35 -18.02
N LYS A 88 25.38 -4.31 -18.89
CA LYS A 88 26.15 -5.51 -18.51
C LYS A 88 27.59 -5.19 -18.12
N LYS A 89 28.18 -4.11 -18.67
CA LYS A 89 29.56 -3.72 -18.39
C LYS A 89 29.71 -3.20 -16.96
N ASP A 90 28.73 -2.42 -16.52
CA ASP A 90 28.75 -1.78 -15.20
C ASP A 90 27.98 -2.59 -14.14
N SER A 91 27.53 -3.80 -14.49
CA SER A 91 26.56 -4.63 -13.75
C SER A 91 25.49 -3.81 -13.03
N THR A 92 24.74 -3.06 -13.84
CA THR A 92 23.61 -2.24 -13.39
C THR A 92 22.37 -2.47 -14.25
N PHE A 93 21.21 -2.24 -13.66
CA PHE A 93 19.94 -2.19 -14.37
C PHE A 93 19.03 -1.12 -13.74
N ARG A 94 17.86 -0.89 -14.33
CA ARG A 94 16.90 0.11 -13.84
C ARG A 94 15.49 -0.43 -13.75
N ILE A 95 14.80 -0.07 -12.68
CA ILE A 95 13.34 -0.09 -12.56
C ILE A 95 12.90 1.37 -12.47
N LEU A 96 12.06 1.82 -13.39
CA LEU A 96 11.78 3.25 -13.60
C LEU A 96 13.09 4.06 -13.73
N ASN A 97 13.27 5.08 -12.89
CA ASN A 97 14.44 5.94 -12.82
C ASN A 97 15.46 5.48 -11.75
N LEU A 98 15.18 4.45 -10.95
CA LEU A 98 16.11 3.95 -9.94
C LEU A 98 17.24 3.16 -10.61
N LEU A 99 18.48 3.45 -10.23
CA LEU A 99 19.64 2.66 -10.62
C LEU A 99 19.86 1.55 -9.59
N ILE A 100 19.88 0.31 -10.05
CA ILE A 100 20.22 -0.86 -9.24
C ILE A 100 21.58 -1.38 -9.69
N ARG A 101 22.47 -1.65 -8.74
CA ARG A 101 23.80 -2.23 -8.93
C ARG A 101 23.79 -3.63 -8.34
N VAL A 102 24.33 -4.60 -9.09
CA VAL A 102 24.58 -5.96 -8.59
C VAL A 102 26.08 -6.21 -8.54
N ASN A 103 26.52 -7.09 -7.65
CA ASN A 103 27.90 -7.50 -7.51
C ASN A 103 28.01 -9.04 -7.50
N HIS A 104 29.07 -9.57 -6.90
CA HIS A 104 29.31 -11.02 -6.81
C HIS A 104 28.68 -11.66 -5.56
N GLU A 105 28.18 -10.84 -4.65
CA GLU A 105 27.47 -11.22 -3.42
C GLU A 105 25.95 -11.22 -3.63
N THR A 106 25.45 -10.50 -4.66
CA THR A 106 24.04 -10.50 -5.03
C THR A 106 23.55 -11.92 -5.35
N ASP A 107 22.54 -12.38 -4.63
CA ASP A 107 21.85 -13.63 -4.92
C ASP A 107 20.82 -13.46 -6.04
N PHE A 108 20.62 -14.50 -6.83
CA PHE A 108 19.68 -14.51 -7.95
C PHE A 108 18.83 -15.77 -7.89
N GLU A 109 17.52 -15.59 -7.76
CA GLU A 109 16.60 -16.71 -7.61
C GLU A 109 15.25 -16.50 -8.32
N THR A 110 14.41 -17.53 -8.28
CA THR A 110 13.05 -17.48 -8.79
C THR A 110 12.21 -18.56 -8.11
N ASP A 111 10.96 -18.21 -7.80
CA ASP A 111 9.96 -19.16 -7.29
C ASP A 111 9.40 -20.08 -8.39
N ASP A 112 9.66 -19.79 -9.67
CA ASP A 112 9.18 -20.64 -10.76
C ASP A 112 10.11 -21.84 -11.01
N PHE A 113 9.61 -23.04 -10.75
CA PHE A 113 10.37 -24.29 -10.94
C PHE A 113 10.68 -24.65 -12.41
N LYS A 114 10.10 -23.95 -13.40
CA LYS A 114 10.30 -24.24 -14.83
C LYS A 114 11.36 -23.35 -15.46
N HIS A 115 11.62 -22.20 -14.87
CA HIS A 115 12.55 -21.19 -15.33
C HIS A 115 13.72 -21.10 -14.35
N LYS A 116 14.93 -20.86 -14.88
CA LYS A 116 16.12 -20.71 -14.04
C LYS A 116 16.58 -19.26 -14.11
N PHE A 117 16.64 -18.61 -12.97
CA PHE A 117 17.29 -17.32 -12.78
C PHE A 117 18.33 -17.49 -11.68
N SER A 118 19.60 -17.30 -12.02
CA SER A 118 20.75 -17.64 -11.16
C SER A 118 21.97 -16.76 -11.40
N SER A 119 21.84 -15.76 -12.29
CA SER A 119 22.91 -14.79 -12.53
C SER A 119 22.38 -13.58 -13.28
N PHE A 120 23.05 -12.45 -13.08
CA PHE A 120 22.78 -11.22 -13.82
C PHE A 120 22.85 -11.39 -15.35
N SER A 121 23.63 -12.35 -15.88
CA SER A 121 23.73 -12.59 -17.32
C SER A 121 22.38 -12.93 -17.96
N GLN A 122 21.47 -13.57 -17.20
CA GLN A 122 20.15 -14.01 -17.65
C GLN A 122 19.13 -12.88 -17.68
N MET A 123 19.39 -11.77 -16.98
CA MET A 123 18.46 -10.64 -16.90
C MET A 123 18.28 -9.96 -18.26
N LYS A 124 17.01 -9.66 -18.61
CA LYS A 124 16.59 -9.03 -19.86
C LYS A 124 15.64 -7.86 -19.58
N PRO A 125 15.63 -6.81 -20.42
CA PRO A 125 14.59 -5.78 -20.34
C PRO A 125 13.21 -6.42 -20.47
N GLY A 126 12.25 -5.91 -19.70
CA GLY A 126 10.87 -6.41 -19.67
C GLY A 126 10.59 -7.47 -18.60
N MET A 127 11.62 -8.10 -18.02
CA MET A 127 11.46 -8.96 -16.83
C MET A 127 10.85 -8.18 -15.68
N VAL A 128 10.05 -8.84 -14.87
CA VAL A 128 9.54 -8.31 -13.59
C VAL A 128 10.38 -8.94 -12.50
N VAL A 129 10.99 -8.10 -11.68
CA VAL A 129 11.88 -8.57 -10.61
C VAL A 129 11.50 -7.90 -9.30
N GLU A 130 11.78 -8.59 -8.20
CA GLU A 130 11.82 -8.05 -6.85
C GLU A 130 13.30 -7.94 -6.44
N VAL A 131 13.69 -6.84 -5.81
CA VAL A 131 15.07 -6.54 -5.47
C VAL A 131 15.11 -6.07 -4.04
N GLU A 132 15.89 -6.76 -3.22
CA GLU A 132 16.19 -6.36 -1.85
C GLU A 132 17.63 -5.86 -1.74
N GLY A 133 17.87 -4.95 -0.80
CA GLY A 133 19.21 -4.59 -0.37
C GLY A 133 19.36 -3.17 0.17
N THR A 134 20.55 -2.60 0.03
CA THR A 134 20.90 -1.33 0.67
C THR A 134 20.72 -0.10 -0.24
N PHE A 135 19.88 0.86 0.16
CA PHE A 135 19.74 2.12 -0.56
C PHE A 135 20.80 3.16 -0.18
N LEU A 136 21.74 3.42 -1.10
CA LEU A 136 22.90 4.27 -0.86
C LEU A 136 22.55 5.77 -0.96
N LYS A 137 23.34 6.61 -0.28
CA LYS A 137 23.19 8.08 -0.30
C LYS A 137 23.27 8.71 -1.70
N ASN A 138 23.89 8.03 -2.67
CA ASN A 138 23.99 8.48 -4.05
C ASN A 138 22.73 8.15 -4.90
N GLY A 139 21.70 7.54 -4.30
CA GLY A 139 20.46 7.15 -4.98
C GLY A 139 20.53 5.83 -5.74
N THR A 140 21.57 5.02 -5.52
CA THR A 140 21.70 3.65 -6.06
C THR A 140 21.20 2.65 -5.04
N LEU A 141 20.43 1.64 -5.47
CA LEU A 141 20.20 0.43 -4.68
C LEU A 141 21.33 -0.56 -4.96
N MET A 142 22.12 -0.91 -3.94
CA MET A 142 23.00 -2.07 -4.01
C MET A 142 22.15 -3.30 -3.71
N ALA A 143 22.00 -4.20 -4.67
CA ALA A 143 21.18 -5.38 -4.51
C ALA A 143 21.93 -6.47 -3.75
N ASP A 144 21.30 -6.96 -2.69
CA ASP A 144 21.70 -8.16 -1.97
C ASP A 144 21.00 -9.39 -2.58
N GLU A 145 19.77 -9.21 -3.08
CA GLU A 145 19.01 -10.25 -3.78
C GLU A 145 18.25 -9.69 -4.97
N VAL A 146 18.11 -10.51 -6.03
CA VAL A 146 17.22 -10.26 -7.16
C VAL A 146 16.41 -11.51 -7.49
N GLN A 147 15.11 -11.45 -7.26
CA GLN A 147 14.17 -12.52 -7.57
C GLN A 147 13.45 -12.26 -8.91
N ASP A 148 13.40 -13.26 -9.80
CA ASP A 148 12.60 -13.20 -11.04
C ASP A 148 11.14 -13.58 -10.76
N GLU A 149 10.27 -12.56 -10.87
CA GLU A 149 8.82 -12.62 -10.66
C GLU A 149 8.04 -12.59 -11.98
N THR A 150 8.71 -12.78 -13.13
CA THR A 150 8.08 -12.65 -14.46
C THR A 150 6.93 -13.63 -14.69
N TYR A 151 6.95 -14.78 -14.00
CA TYR A 151 5.99 -15.88 -14.19
C TYR A 151 4.95 -15.98 -13.06
N THR A 152 4.82 -14.94 -12.23
CA THR A 152 3.82 -14.89 -11.15
C THR A 152 2.39 -14.85 -11.70
N ASP A 153 1.47 -15.54 -11.02
CA ASP A 153 0.02 -15.45 -11.30
C ASP A 153 -0.61 -14.16 -10.74
N ASP A 154 0.12 -13.39 -9.92
CA ASP A 154 -0.35 -12.09 -9.45
C ASP A 154 -0.18 -11.01 -10.54
N GLU A 155 -1.24 -10.82 -11.33
CA GLU A 155 -1.27 -9.80 -12.38
C GLU A 155 -0.91 -8.38 -11.90
N LYS A 156 -1.04 -8.06 -10.60
CA LYS A 156 -0.68 -6.75 -10.07
C LYS A 156 0.83 -6.58 -10.04
N LYS A 157 1.59 -7.60 -9.59
CA LYS A 157 3.06 -7.58 -9.61
C LYS A 157 3.60 -7.30 -11.02
N LEU A 158 2.90 -7.79 -12.06
CA LEU A 158 3.30 -7.59 -13.47
C LEU A 158 3.07 -6.17 -14.02
N LYS A 159 2.21 -5.38 -13.38
CA LYS A 159 1.75 -4.05 -13.87
C LYS A 159 2.10 -2.90 -12.94
N GLU A 160 2.37 -3.19 -11.68
CA GLU A 160 2.65 -2.22 -10.64
C GLU A 160 4.14 -2.17 -10.31
N VAL A 161 4.53 -1.09 -9.66
CA VAL A 161 5.79 -0.98 -8.93
C VAL A 161 5.44 -0.93 -7.45
N ALA A 162 6.12 -1.73 -6.64
CA ALA A 162 6.08 -1.64 -5.19
C ALA A 162 7.45 -1.24 -4.67
N VAL A 163 7.47 -0.39 -3.65
CA VAL A 163 8.69 0.00 -2.95
C VAL A 163 8.47 -0.09 -1.45
N VAL A 164 9.37 -0.76 -0.75
CA VAL A 164 9.54 -0.64 0.70
C VAL A 164 10.76 0.24 0.95
N GLY A 165 10.55 1.34 1.66
CA GLY A 165 11.64 2.30 1.89
C GLY A 165 11.22 3.46 2.77
N ARG A 166 12.20 4.31 3.10
CA ARG A 166 11.94 5.53 3.85
C ARG A 166 11.42 6.67 2.97
N VAL A 167 10.45 7.40 3.50
CA VAL A 167 9.98 8.67 2.93
C VAL A 167 11.13 9.67 2.90
N GLN A 168 11.51 10.14 1.72
CA GLN A 168 12.54 11.17 1.54
C GLN A 168 11.96 12.58 1.61
N SER A 169 10.79 12.79 1.00
CA SER A 169 10.11 14.09 0.97
C SER A 169 8.61 13.94 0.75
N LEU A 170 7.86 14.93 1.24
CA LEU A 170 6.42 15.04 1.09
C LEU A 170 6.06 16.40 0.45
N ASP A 171 5.14 16.39 -0.50
CA ASP A 171 4.48 17.59 -1.02
C ASP A 171 2.96 17.37 -0.97
N PRO A 172 2.31 17.72 0.16
CA PRO A 172 0.87 17.55 0.32
C PRO A 172 0.05 18.40 -0.64
N ARG A 173 0.60 19.53 -1.12
CA ARG A 173 -0.11 20.42 -2.06
C ARG A 173 -0.25 19.77 -3.42
N ARG A 174 0.77 19.02 -3.86
CA ARG A 174 0.78 18.27 -5.12
C ARG A 174 0.38 16.80 -4.95
N GLY A 175 0.21 16.33 -3.71
CA GLY A 175 -0.08 14.94 -3.41
C GLY A 175 1.08 13.99 -3.73
N LEU A 176 2.32 14.46 -3.61
CA LEU A 176 3.50 13.68 -3.95
C LEU A 176 4.25 13.21 -2.71
N VAL A 177 4.70 11.95 -2.72
CA VAL A 177 5.68 11.41 -1.78
C VAL A 177 6.85 10.82 -2.55
N ARG A 178 8.08 11.04 -2.08
CA ARG A 178 9.27 10.45 -2.69
C ARG A 178 9.83 9.34 -1.81
N VAL A 179 10.06 8.17 -2.41
CA VAL A 179 10.66 6.99 -1.77
C VAL A 179 11.67 6.40 -2.75
N MET A 180 12.92 6.17 -2.32
CA MET A 180 14.03 5.70 -3.19
C MET A 180 14.22 6.50 -4.49
N GLY A 181 14.00 7.82 -4.46
CA GLY A 181 14.12 8.68 -5.64
C GLY A 181 12.94 8.62 -6.63
N ILE A 182 11.93 7.77 -6.37
CA ILE A 182 10.72 7.62 -7.18
C ILE A 182 9.62 8.50 -6.59
N GLU A 183 8.89 9.22 -7.46
CA GLU A 183 7.74 10.04 -7.06
C GLU A 183 6.43 9.25 -7.15
N PHE A 184 5.74 9.14 -6.04
CA PHE A 184 4.44 8.49 -5.90
C PHE A 184 3.34 9.55 -5.73
N GLN A 185 2.31 9.46 -6.57
CA GLN A 185 1.14 10.33 -6.53
C GLN A 185 0.06 9.70 -5.66
N ILE A 186 -0.10 10.25 -4.45
CA ILE A 186 -1.21 9.94 -3.55
C ILE A 186 -2.46 10.68 -4.04
N THR A 187 -3.57 9.97 -4.11
CA THR A 187 -4.87 10.49 -4.55
C THR A 187 -5.97 10.11 -3.56
N PRO A 188 -7.19 10.68 -3.66
CA PRO A 188 -8.32 10.23 -2.85
C PRO A 188 -8.67 8.75 -2.99
N GLN A 189 -8.27 8.11 -4.11
CA GLN A 189 -8.46 6.69 -4.41
C GLN A 189 -7.36 5.79 -3.82
N THR A 190 -6.26 6.35 -3.32
CA THR A 190 -5.21 5.58 -2.68
C THR A 190 -5.73 4.95 -1.39
N VAL A 191 -5.57 3.63 -1.26
CA VAL A 191 -5.88 2.90 -0.03
C VAL A 191 -4.72 3.06 0.94
N VAL A 192 -4.95 3.78 2.03
CA VAL A 192 -3.95 3.98 3.08
C VAL A 192 -4.20 3.02 4.23
N LYS A 193 -3.17 2.27 4.60
CA LYS A 193 -3.15 1.40 5.79
C LYS A 193 -2.05 1.84 6.73
N SER A 194 -2.23 1.58 8.02
CA SER A 194 -1.22 1.84 9.05
C SER A 194 -1.02 0.59 9.90
N ALA A 195 0.22 0.33 10.29
CA ALA A 195 0.54 -0.65 11.33
C ALA A 195 0.20 -0.14 12.74
N PHE A 196 0.07 1.18 12.92
CA PHE A 196 -0.42 1.81 14.14
C PHE A 196 -1.94 1.64 14.25
N LYS A 197 -2.41 1.06 15.36
CA LYS A 197 -3.84 0.94 15.71
C LYS A 197 -4.38 2.24 16.28
#